data_AF-A0A7V9JV87-F1
#
_entry.id   AF-A0A7V9JV87-F1
#
_cell.length_a   1.000
_cell.length_b   1.000
_cell.length_c   1.000
_cell.angle_alpha   90.00
_cell.angle_beta   90.00
_cell.angle_gamma   90.00
#
_symmetry.space_group_name_H-M   'P 1'
#
loop_
_entity.id
_entity.type
_entity.pdbx_description
1 polymer ?
#
loop_
_entity_poly.entity_id
_entity_poly.type
_entity_poly.pdbx_seq_one_letter_code
_entity_poly.pdbx_strand_id
1 'polypeptide(L)'
;MSKKFIFIIFILLGCAIFVGGQTLPIKIKNYLDKTYAGWKLTSIADGCYSEFANSVIAGDFNGDKKRDYAVKFIKGRKGYILAFLERKTSYANHILESMSATEVKNTGLSIAKRGEEYPIGGEYPDYKLGRLKNDAPLIGTCESHAYHYVYRNGNLIEISTVKND
;
A
#
# COMPACT_ATOMS: atom_id res chain seq x y z
N MET A 1 52.20 -26.11 -0.54
CA MET A 1 51.69 -24.83 -0.02
C MET A 1 50.36 -24.52 -0.70
N SER A 2 49.22 -24.79 -0.05
CA SER A 2 47.90 -24.36 -0.54
C SER A 2 46.96 -24.27 0.65
N LYS A 3 46.68 -23.04 1.08
CA LYS A 3 45.75 -22.73 2.17
C LYS A 3 44.36 -22.60 1.55
N LYS A 4 43.46 -23.52 1.89
CA LYS A 4 42.03 -23.42 1.58
C LYS A 4 41.40 -22.43 2.55
N PHE A 5 40.95 -21.28 2.05
CA PHE A 5 40.12 -20.33 2.78
C PHE A 5 38.66 -20.81 2.71
N ILE A 6 38.10 -21.16 3.87
CA ILE A 6 36.66 -21.41 4.03
C ILE A 6 36.02 -20.08 4.43
N PHE A 7 35.18 -19.53 3.55
CA PHE A 7 34.34 -18.37 3.85
C PHE A 7 33.03 -18.86 4.48
N ILE A 8 32.86 -18.62 5.78
CA ILE A 8 31.60 -18.85 6.49
C ILE A 8 30.75 -17.59 6.33
N ILE A 9 29.69 -17.67 5.54
CA ILE A 9 28.69 -16.60 5.37
C ILE A 9 27.72 -16.68 6.54
N PHE A 10 27.77 -15.70 7.45
CA PHE A 10 26.74 -15.47 8.45
C PHE A 10 25.51 -14.82 7.77
N ILE A 11 24.46 -15.60 7.55
CA ILE A 11 23.17 -15.07 7.12
C ILE A 11 22.49 -14.46 8.35
N LEU A 12 22.56 -13.14 8.47
CA LEU A 12 21.74 -12.35 9.39
C LEU A 12 20.27 -12.51 9.00
N LEU A 13 19.59 -13.43 9.67
CA LEU A 13 18.16 -13.63 9.56
C LEU A 13 17.45 -12.42 10.19
N GLY A 14 17.20 -11.39 9.38
CA GLY A 14 16.36 -10.26 9.77
C GLY A 14 14.97 -10.76 10.13
N CYS A 15 14.55 -10.51 11.37
CA CYS A 15 13.25 -10.90 11.89
C CYS A 15 12.14 -10.18 11.11
N ALA A 16 11.56 -10.88 10.13
CA ALA A 16 10.44 -10.39 9.35
C ALA A 16 9.14 -10.69 10.12
N ILE A 17 8.32 -9.68 10.36
CA ILE A 17 6.99 -9.85 10.95
C ILE A 17 6.02 -10.18 9.81
N PHE A 18 5.42 -11.35 9.85
CA PHE A 18 4.42 -11.82 8.89
C PHE A 18 3.02 -11.37 9.33
N VAL A 19 2.32 -10.63 8.46
CA VAL A 19 0.89 -10.34 8.60
C VAL A 19 0.25 -10.53 7.23
N GLY A 20 -0.69 -11.46 7.09
CA GLY A 20 -1.48 -11.62 5.85
C GLY A 20 -0.68 -11.95 4.60
N GLY A 21 0.46 -12.66 4.71
CA GLY A 21 1.23 -13.14 3.55
C GLY A 21 2.23 -12.16 2.93
N GLN A 22 2.29 -10.89 3.37
CA GLN A 22 3.35 -9.95 2.97
C GLN A 22 4.11 -9.39 4.18
N THR A 23 5.43 -9.33 4.08
CA THR A 23 6.32 -8.82 5.13
C THR A 23 6.64 -7.36 4.88
N LEU A 24 6.50 -6.53 5.93
CA LEU A 24 6.85 -5.12 5.85
C LEU A 24 8.38 -4.96 5.82
N PRO A 25 8.97 -4.27 4.81
CA PRO A 25 10.41 -4.03 4.78
C PRO A 25 10.91 -3.30 6.03
N ILE A 26 12.08 -3.71 6.55
CA ILE A 26 12.66 -3.14 7.77
C ILE A 26 12.85 -1.62 7.68
N LYS A 27 13.18 -1.10 6.49
CA LYS A 27 13.34 0.36 6.27
C LYS A 27 12.03 1.11 6.46
N ILE A 28 10.91 0.55 5.97
CA ILE A 28 9.58 1.14 6.16
C ILE A 28 9.17 1.01 7.64
N LYS A 29 9.39 -0.16 8.25
CA LYS A 29 9.13 -0.35 9.68
C LYS A 29 9.87 0.69 10.53
N ASN A 30 11.18 0.88 10.30
CA ASN A 30 11.99 1.85 11.03
C ASN A 30 11.49 3.29 10.84
N TYR A 31 11.05 3.64 9.62
CA TYR A 31 10.42 4.93 9.37
C TYR A 31 9.14 5.11 10.21
N LEU A 32 8.27 4.10 10.24
CA LEU A 32 7.03 4.12 11.03
C LEU A 32 7.31 4.16 12.53
N ASP A 33 8.26 3.37 13.03
CA ASP A 33 8.67 3.37 14.44
C ASP A 33 9.15 4.75 14.89
N LYS A 34 9.94 5.43 14.04
CA LYS A 34 10.47 6.77 14.31
C LYS A 34 9.40 7.87 14.20
N THR A 35 8.54 7.80 13.19
CA THR A 35 7.63 8.91 12.82
C THR A 35 6.26 8.78 13.50
N TYR A 36 5.79 7.55 13.67
CA TYR A 36 4.49 7.19 14.21
C TYR A 36 4.65 6.30 15.45
N ALA A 37 5.39 6.78 16.45
CA ALA A 37 5.62 6.03 17.69
C ALA A 37 4.32 5.38 18.24
N GLY A 38 4.38 4.08 18.51
CA GLY A 38 3.25 3.28 18.97
C GLY A 38 2.25 2.85 17.88
N TRP A 39 2.60 2.99 16.60
CA TRP A 39 1.77 2.53 15.49
C TRP A 39 1.53 1.02 15.54
N LYS A 40 0.40 0.59 14.97
CA LYS A 40 0.06 -0.83 14.81
C LYS A 40 -0.60 -1.03 13.46
N LEU A 41 -0.20 -2.09 12.75
CA LEU A 41 -0.95 -2.56 11.58
C LEU A 41 -2.40 -2.82 12.00
N THR A 42 -3.32 -2.55 11.08
CA THR A 42 -4.72 -2.91 11.26
C THR A 42 -5.20 -3.63 10.02
N SER A 43 -5.83 -4.79 10.20
CA SER A 43 -6.67 -5.39 9.17
C SER A 43 -8.02 -4.68 9.17
N ILE A 44 -8.84 -5.00 8.16
CA ILE A 44 -10.22 -4.53 8.14
C ILE A 44 -11.06 -5.26 9.22
N ALA A 45 -12.13 -4.64 9.70
CA ALA A 45 -13.10 -5.26 10.59
C ALA A 45 -13.83 -6.43 9.90
N ASP A 46 -14.32 -7.40 10.68
CA ASP A 46 -15.03 -8.57 10.17
C ASP A 46 -16.23 -8.15 9.29
N GLY A 47 -16.42 -8.84 8.14
CA GLY A 47 -17.56 -8.61 7.24
C GLY A 47 -17.24 -7.97 5.89
N CYS A 48 -15.98 -7.60 5.63
CA CYS A 48 -15.56 -7.03 4.36
C CYS A 48 -15.00 -8.08 3.39
N TYR A 49 -15.06 -7.82 2.09
CA TYR A 49 -14.53 -8.73 1.06
C TYR A 49 -13.06 -9.07 1.33
N SER A 50 -12.73 -10.37 1.27
CA SER A 50 -11.41 -10.89 1.66
C SER A 50 -10.22 -10.24 0.94
N GLU A 51 -10.43 -9.78 -0.29
CA GLU A 51 -9.45 -9.06 -1.11
C GLU A 51 -9.03 -7.69 -0.55
N PHE A 52 -9.85 -7.06 0.30
CA PHE A 52 -9.58 -5.77 0.92
C PHE A 52 -9.03 -5.86 2.34
N ALA A 53 -8.84 -7.08 2.86
CA ALA A 53 -8.42 -7.32 4.24
C ALA A 53 -6.93 -7.02 4.52
N ASN A 54 -6.16 -6.59 3.51
CA ASN A 54 -4.72 -6.40 3.64
C ASN A 54 -4.39 -5.20 4.54
N SER A 55 -3.35 -5.35 5.36
CA SER A 55 -2.69 -4.23 6.03
C SER A 55 -1.45 -3.74 5.27
N VAL A 56 -0.91 -4.58 4.40
CA VAL A 56 0.26 -4.29 3.57
C VAL A 56 0.01 -4.87 2.19
N ILE A 57 0.25 -4.08 1.16
CA ILE A 57 0.29 -4.52 -0.23
C ILE A 57 1.62 -4.11 -0.86
N ALA A 58 2.00 -4.79 -1.94
CA ALA A 58 3.20 -4.48 -2.71
C ALA A 58 2.92 -4.60 -4.21
N GLY A 59 3.48 -3.67 -4.98
CA GLY A 59 3.34 -3.57 -6.43
C GLY A 59 4.38 -2.64 -7.03
N ASP A 60 4.31 -2.41 -8.34
CA ASP A 60 5.06 -1.34 -9.00
C ASP A 60 4.10 -0.17 -9.25
N PHE A 61 4.08 0.81 -8.34
CA PHE A 61 3.10 1.90 -8.38
C PHE A 61 3.54 3.03 -9.31
N ASN A 62 4.85 3.25 -9.43
CA ASN A 62 5.41 4.37 -10.18
C ASN A 62 5.92 3.99 -11.59
N GLY A 63 5.99 2.69 -11.92
CA GLY A 63 6.40 2.17 -13.24
C GLY A 63 7.91 1.98 -13.40
N ASP A 64 8.69 2.08 -12.33
CA ASP A 64 10.15 1.92 -12.35
C ASP A 64 10.61 0.46 -12.19
N LYS A 65 9.66 -0.49 -12.16
CA LYS A 65 9.86 -1.94 -12.01
C LYS A 65 10.42 -2.35 -10.66
N LYS A 66 10.43 -1.44 -9.68
CA LYS A 66 10.81 -1.77 -8.30
C LYS A 66 9.57 -2.02 -7.46
N ARG A 67 9.81 -2.67 -6.32
CA ARG A 67 8.73 -3.03 -5.40
C ARG A 67 8.45 -1.89 -4.45
N ASP A 68 7.31 -1.26 -4.68
CA ASP A 68 6.66 -0.28 -3.81
C ASP A 68 5.72 -0.98 -2.82
N TYR A 69 5.33 -0.25 -1.77
CA TYR A 69 4.47 -0.77 -0.71
C TYR A 69 3.38 0.22 -0.32
N ALA A 70 2.19 -0.25 0.02
CA ALA A 70 1.24 0.57 0.77
C ALA A 70 0.89 -0.11 2.09
N VAL A 71 0.72 0.70 3.15
CA VAL A 71 0.61 0.24 4.53
C VAL A 71 -0.55 0.94 5.21
N LYS A 72 -1.45 0.14 5.77
CA LYS A 72 -2.60 0.56 6.57
C LYS A 72 -2.33 0.34 8.05
N PHE A 73 -2.41 1.40 8.85
CA PHE A 73 -2.09 1.34 10.28
C PHE A 73 -2.84 2.39 11.11
N ILE A 74 -2.84 2.19 12.43
CA ILE A 74 -3.37 3.14 13.41
C ILE A 74 -2.24 3.69 14.29
N LYS A 75 -2.42 4.92 14.77
CA LYS A 75 -1.61 5.55 15.83
C LYS A 75 -2.56 6.31 16.78
N GLY A 76 -2.78 5.76 17.96
CA GLY A 76 -3.74 6.31 18.93
C GLY A 76 -5.14 6.36 18.32
N ARG A 77 -5.73 7.56 18.22
CA ARG A 77 -7.07 7.78 17.64
C ARG A 77 -7.07 8.08 16.14
N LYS A 78 -5.92 8.10 15.49
CA LYS A 78 -5.78 8.34 14.04
C LYS A 78 -5.47 7.06 13.28
N GLY A 79 -5.97 6.97 12.06
CA GLY A 79 -5.72 5.94 11.08
C GLY A 79 -5.05 6.50 9.83
N TYR A 80 -4.19 5.72 9.19
CA TYR A 80 -3.44 6.13 8.01
C TYR A 80 -3.35 5.01 6.98
N ILE A 81 -3.32 5.41 5.71
CA ILE A 81 -2.84 4.58 4.60
C ILE A 81 -1.74 5.35 3.89
N LEU A 82 -0.51 4.84 3.94
CA LEU A 82 0.65 5.44 3.28
C LEU A 82 1.14 4.54 2.16
N ALA A 83 1.55 5.12 1.04
CA ALA A 83 2.38 4.46 0.04
C ALA A 83 3.86 4.82 0.24
N PHE A 84 4.74 3.89 -0.11
CA PHE A 84 6.18 3.97 -0.03
C PHE A 84 6.75 3.56 -1.38
N LEU A 85 7.20 4.55 -2.15
CA LEU A 85 7.84 4.34 -3.45
C LEU A 85 9.34 4.08 -3.26
N GLU A 86 9.85 3.01 -3.86
CA GLU A 86 11.27 2.65 -3.74
C GLU A 86 12.16 3.74 -4.33
N ARG A 87 13.23 4.05 -3.60
CA ARG A 87 14.36 4.85 -4.05
C ARG A 87 15.63 4.09 -3.74
N LYS A 88 16.71 4.38 -4.50
CA LYS A 88 18.01 3.68 -4.46
C LYS A 88 18.48 3.27 -3.04
N THR A 89 18.26 4.11 -2.03
CA THR A 89 18.65 3.81 -0.64
C THR A 89 17.52 3.93 0.39
N SER A 90 16.33 4.38 0.00
CA SER A 90 15.23 4.78 0.90
C SER A 90 13.85 4.56 0.28
N TYR A 91 12.81 5.03 0.93
CA TYR A 91 11.46 5.11 0.36
C TYR A 91 10.97 6.55 0.40
N ALA A 92 10.38 7.02 -0.69
CA ALA A 92 9.57 8.24 -0.70
C ALA A 92 8.17 7.86 -0.21
N ASN A 93 7.68 8.53 0.85
CA ASN A 93 6.36 8.23 1.40
C ASN A 93 5.32 9.23 0.89
N HIS A 94 4.10 8.75 0.67
CA HIS A 94 2.93 9.53 0.29
C HIS A 94 1.78 9.12 1.21
N ILE A 95 1.16 10.08 1.88
CA ILE A 95 -0.09 9.84 2.60
C ILE A 95 -1.17 9.72 1.53
N LEU A 96 -1.78 8.54 1.42
CA LEU A 96 -2.96 8.34 0.59
C LEU A 96 -4.19 8.78 1.37
N GLU A 97 -4.30 8.30 2.61
CA GLU A 97 -5.42 8.62 3.50
C GLU A 97 -4.96 8.93 4.92
N SER A 98 -5.67 9.84 5.57
CA SER A 98 -5.53 10.16 6.99
C SER A 98 -6.91 10.41 7.59
N MET A 99 -7.36 9.50 8.45
CA MET A 99 -8.72 9.47 8.99
C MET A 99 -8.71 9.06 10.47
N SER A 100 -9.87 8.84 11.07
CA SER A 100 -9.96 8.29 12.42
C SER A 100 -9.51 6.82 12.47
N ALA A 101 -9.10 6.36 13.66
CA ALA A 101 -8.76 4.96 13.87
C ALA A 101 -9.95 4.00 13.64
N THR A 102 -11.18 4.49 13.77
CA THR A 102 -12.39 3.71 13.47
C THR A 102 -12.61 3.62 11.97
N GLU A 103 -12.52 4.73 11.24
CA GLU A 103 -12.71 4.75 9.78
C GLU A 103 -11.69 3.88 9.05
N VAL A 104 -10.41 3.95 9.45
CA VAL A 104 -9.37 3.14 8.76
C VAL A 104 -9.56 1.63 8.98
N LYS A 105 -10.19 1.23 10.09
CA LYS A 105 -10.52 -0.18 10.35
C LYS A 105 -11.65 -0.67 9.47
N ASN A 106 -12.52 0.21 8.99
CA ASN A 106 -13.58 -0.11 8.04
C ASN A 106 -13.18 0.19 6.59
N THR A 107 -11.92 0.60 6.39
CA THR A 107 -11.36 0.91 5.07
C THR A 107 -10.48 -0.25 4.61
N GLY A 108 -10.81 -0.75 3.44
CA GLY A 108 -10.07 -1.75 2.68
C GLY A 108 -8.81 -1.22 2.05
N LEU A 109 -7.83 -2.11 1.95
CA LEU A 109 -6.63 -1.90 1.16
C LEU A 109 -6.42 -3.14 0.30
N SER A 110 -6.39 -2.94 -1.01
CA SER A 110 -6.10 -3.95 -2.01
C SER A 110 -5.19 -3.36 -3.09
N ILE A 111 -4.82 -4.19 -4.05
CA ILE A 111 -3.99 -3.80 -5.20
C ILE A 111 -4.73 -4.06 -6.49
N ALA A 112 -4.86 -3.03 -7.31
CA ALA A 112 -5.27 -3.17 -8.71
C ALA A 112 -4.02 -3.37 -9.57
N LYS A 113 -4.06 -4.33 -10.50
CA LYS A 113 -2.91 -4.70 -11.32
C LYS A 113 -2.80 -3.86 -12.58
N ARG A 114 -1.57 -3.65 -13.03
CA ARG A 114 -1.30 -3.07 -14.35
C ARG A 114 -2.16 -3.75 -15.44
N GLY A 115 -2.81 -2.95 -16.26
CA GLY A 115 -3.65 -3.39 -17.37
C GLY A 115 -5.12 -3.62 -17.00
N GLU A 116 -5.45 -3.69 -15.70
CA GLU A 116 -6.84 -3.70 -15.24
C GLU A 116 -7.56 -2.41 -15.63
N GLU A 117 -8.86 -2.56 -15.88
CA GLU A 117 -9.73 -1.46 -16.26
C GLU A 117 -10.28 -0.75 -15.03
N TYR A 118 -10.44 0.57 -15.11
CA TYR A 118 -11.03 1.37 -14.05
C TYR A 118 -11.93 2.46 -14.65
N PRO A 119 -13.05 2.82 -13.99
CA PRO A 119 -13.91 3.90 -14.46
C PRO A 119 -13.18 5.25 -14.43
N ILE A 120 -13.35 6.04 -15.49
CA ILE A 120 -12.84 7.41 -15.66
C ILE A 120 -14.01 8.32 -16.05
N GLY A 121 -14.43 9.17 -15.11
CA GLY A 121 -15.39 10.25 -15.33
C GLY A 121 -16.81 9.76 -15.70
N GLY A 122 -17.83 10.52 -15.32
CA GLY A 122 -19.24 10.16 -15.57
C GLY A 122 -19.79 9.11 -14.60
N GLU A 123 -21.11 9.05 -14.46
CA GLU A 123 -21.81 8.04 -13.68
C GLU A 123 -22.10 6.79 -14.50
N TYR A 124 -22.46 5.67 -13.85
CA TYR A 124 -23.02 4.55 -14.60
C TYR A 124 -24.34 5.00 -15.27
N PRO A 125 -24.57 4.69 -16.57
CA PRO A 125 -23.75 3.84 -17.45
C PRO A 125 -22.71 4.60 -18.30
N ASP A 126 -22.62 5.92 -18.19
CA ASP A 126 -21.87 6.81 -19.07
C ASP A 126 -20.36 6.95 -18.76
N TYR A 127 -19.84 6.15 -17.82
CA TYR A 127 -18.40 6.20 -17.53
C TYR A 127 -17.54 5.67 -18.67
N LYS A 128 -16.34 6.24 -18.82
CA LYS A 128 -15.32 5.67 -19.71
C LYS A 128 -14.46 4.68 -18.95
N LEU A 129 -13.92 3.66 -19.64
CA LEU A 129 -12.94 2.76 -19.06
C LEU A 129 -11.53 3.23 -19.39
N GLY A 130 -10.74 3.46 -18.34
CA GLY A 130 -9.30 3.58 -18.40
C GLY A 130 -8.62 2.24 -18.20
N ARG A 131 -7.32 2.16 -18.51
CA ARG A 131 -6.46 1.03 -18.15
C ARG A 131 -5.28 1.50 -17.33
N LEU A 132 -5.01 0.79 -16.25
CA LEU A 132 -3.90 1.12 -15.35
C LEU A 132 -2.56 0.91 -16.05
N LYS A 133 -1.71 1.95 -16.07
CA LYS A 133 -0.36 1.87 -16.64
C LYS A 133 0.61 1.08 -15.74
N ASN A 134 0.36 1.11 -14.44
CA ASN A 134 1.16 0.53 -13.37
C ASN A 134 0.22 -0.21 -12.39
N ASP A 135 0.75 -0.92 -11.40
CA ASP A 135 -0.10 -1.33 -10.28
C ASP A 135 -0.58 -0.09 -9.51
N ALA A 136 -1.68 -0.19 -8.79
CA ALA A 136 -2.22 0.91 -8.00
C ALA A 136 -2.76 0.42 -6.66
N PRO A 137 -2.51 1.14 -5.55
CA PRO A 137 -3.27 0.96 -4.33
C PRO A 137 -4.76 1.21 -4.61
N LEU A 138 -5.59 0.27 -4.19
CA LEU A 138 -7.03 0.32 -4.25
C LEU A 138 -7.56 0.46 -2.81
N ILE A 139 -8.27 1.56 -2.54
CA ILE A 139 -8.79 1.89 -1.22
C ILE A 139 -10.30 2.06 -1.34
N GLY A 140 -11.07 1.41 -0.48
CA GLY A 140 -12.52 1.53 -0.47
C GLY A 140 -13.09 1.13 0.88
N THR A 141 -14.32 1.51 1.19
CA THR A 141 -14.97 0.98 2.39
C THR A 141 -15.57 -0.40 2.09
N CYS A 142 -15.97 -1.13 3.13
CA CYS A 142 -16.62 -2.43 2.96
C CYS A 142 -17.96 -2.34 2.22
N GLU A 143 -18.59 -1.17 2.23
CA GLU A 143 -19.94 -0.93 1.73
C GLU A 143 -19.97 -0.07 0.46
N SER A 144 -18.83 0.47 0.02
CA SER A 144 -18.78 1.49 -1.03
C SER A 144 -17.78 1.18 -2.15
N HIS A 145 -17.84 2.03 -3.19
CA HIS A 145 -16.87 2.06 -4.27
C HIS A 145 -15.43 2.19 -3.75
N ALA A 146 -14.52 1.50 -4.42
CA ALA A 146 -13.09 1.62 -4.21
C ALA A 146 -12.47 2.56 -5.25
N TYR A 147 -11.53 3.38 -4.80
CA TYR A 147 -10.82 4.36 -5.61
C TYR A 147 -9.38 3.91 -5.83
N HIS A 148 -8.85 4.24 -7.00
CA HIS A 148 -7.49 3.89 -7.41
C HIS A 148 -6.56 5.06 -7.12
N TYR A 149 -5.40 4.80 -6.52
CA TYR A 149 -4.32 5.78 -6.40
C TYR A 149 -3.29 5.55 -7.50
N VAL A 150 -3.24 6.43 -8.50
CA VAL A 150 -2.33 6.28 -9.64
C VAL A 150 -1.17 7.26 -9.58
N TYR A 151 0.00 6.84 -10.06
CA TYR A 151 1.18 7.71 -10.08
C TYR A 151 1.14 8.69 -11.25
N ARG A 152 1.23 9.98 -10.94
CA ARG A 152 1.30 11.09 -11.91
C ARG A 152 2.18 12.21 -11.36
N ASN A 153 3.10 12.72 -12.18
CA ASN A 153 3.91 13.90 -11.88
C ASN A 153 4.59 13.86 -10.50
N GLY A 154 5.16 12.72 -10.12
CA GLY A 154 5.84 12.59 -8.84
C GLY A 154 4.96 12.16 -7.66
N ASN A 155 3.63 12.08 -7.83
CA ASN A 155 2.67 11.84 -6.74
C ASN A 155 1.72 10.70 -7.04
N LEU A 156 1.15 10.09 -5.99
CA LEU A 156 -0.01 9.21 -6.10
C LEU A 156 -1.28 10.05 -5.93
N ILE A 157 -2.14 10.02 -6.94
CA ILE A 157 -3.36 10.81 -7.01
C ILE A 157 -4.54 9.85 -7.02
N GLU A 158 -5.49 10.08 -6.12
CA GLU A 158 -6.78 9.41 -6.15
C GLU A 158 -7.49 9.73 -7.47
N ILE A 159 -7.88 8.69 -8.19
CA ILE A 159 -8.89 8.81 -9.23
C ILE A 159 -10.17 8.26 -8.62
N SER A 160 -11.04 9.17 -8.20
CA SER A 160 -12.38 8.80 -7.81
C SER A 160 -13.10 8.27 -9.05
N THR A 161 -13.65 7.07 -8.91
CA THR A 161 -14.78 6.65 -9.73
C THR A 161 -15.96 7.49 -9.26
N VAL A 162 -16.22 8.59 -9.95
CA VAL A 162 -17.38 9.48 -9.74
C VAL A 162 -17.39 10.21 -8.39
N LYS A 163 -17.33 11.54 -8.41
CA LYS A 163 -17.91 12.36 -7.34
C LYS A 163 -19.23 12.94 -7.86
N ASN A 164 -20.30 12.68 -7.13
CA ASN A 164 -21.51 13.51 -7.15
C ASN A 164 -21.19 14.82 -6.44
N ASP A 165 -21.28 15.94 -7.14
CA ASP A 165 -21.76 17.20 -6.56
C ASP A 165 -23.17 17.45 -7.12
#